data_AF-A0A966WNY7-F1
#
_entry.id   AF-A0A966WNY7-F1
#
_cell.length_a   1.000
_cell.length_b   1.000
_cell.length_c   1.000
_cell.angle_alpha   90.00
_cell.angle_beta   90.00
_cell.angle_gamma   90.00
#
_symmetry.space_group_name_H-M   'P 1'
#
loop_
_entity.id
_entity.type
_entity.pdbx_description
1 polymer ?
#
loop_
_entity_poly.entity_id
_entity_poly.type
_entity_poly.pdbx_seq_one_letter_code
_entity_poly.pdbx_strand_id
1 'polypeptide(L)'
;MIKKIAWALVAALFIPFAFAQDLDYGEGEFTANFEIDSAHTTDGTNYKISATGEAGPYGRVWLSYEFTDKLGMGDAGEFTGYAWTQNGEEFATATLQGVYRRNG
;
A
#
# COMPACT_ATOMS: atom_id res chain seq x y z
N MET A 1 -38.97 30.63 2.31
CA MET A 1 -37.57 30.55 1.84
C MET A 1 -36.69 29.64 2.70
N ILE A 2 -36.74 29.75 4.02
CA ILE A 2 -35.88 28.99 4.96
C ILE A 2 -35.95 27.46 4.77
N LYS A 3 -37.14 26.88 4.54
CA LYS A 3 -37.27 25.43 4.26
C LYS A 3 -36.50 24.96 3.02
N LYS A 4 -36.46 25.76 1.95
CA LYS A 4 -35.75 25.39 0.70
C LYS A 4 -34.23 25.42 0.90
N ILE A 5 -33.74 26.35 1.69
CA ILE A 5 -32.33 26.47 2.07
C ILE A 5 -31.92 25.30 2.99
N ALA A 6 -32.79 24.91 3.93
CA ALA A 6 -32.56 23.75 4.79
C ALA A 6 -32.44 22.44 3.99
N TRP A 7 -33.31 22.22 3.00
CA TRP A 7 -33.22 21.05 2.12
C TRP A 7 -31.94 21.03 1.28
N ALA A 8 -31.48 22.19 0.79
CA ALA A 8 -30.23 22.30 0.05
C ALA A 8 -28.99 21.99 0.92
N LEU A 9 -28.99 22.43 2.19
CA LEU A 9 -27.92 22.13 3.14
C LEU A 9 -27.87 20.66 3.54
N VAL A 10 -29.02 20.01 3.71
CA VAL A 10 -29.10 18.56 3.96
C VAL A 10 -28.55 17.79 2.76
N ALA A 11 -28.91 18.16 1.53
CA ALA A 11 -28.38 17.53 0.33
C ALA A 11 -26.85 17.69 0.20
N ALA A 12 -26.32 18.88 0.54
CA ALA A 12 -24.88 19.14 0.52
C ALA A 12 -24.07 18.28 1.51
N LEU A 13 -24.70 17.87 2.63
CA LEU A 13 -24.07 17.03 3.65
C LEU A 13 -23.81 15.59 3.18
N PHE A 14 -24.53 15.11 2.17
CA PHE A 14 -24.41 13.74 1.64
C PHE A 14 -23.48 13.62 0.43
N ILE A 15 -23.08 14.73 -0.19
CA ILE A 15 -22.12 14.76 -1.30
C ILE A 15 -20.78 14.07 -0.97
N PRO A 16 -20.15 14.24 0.21
CA PRO A 16 -18.85 13.61 0.49
C PRO A 16 -18.91 12.08 0.60
N PHE A 17 -20.08 11.48 0.87
CA PHE A 17 -20.22 10.01 0.91
C PHE A 17 -20.31 9.38 -0.49
N ALA A 18 -20.65 10.16 -1.52
CA ALA A 18 -20.68 9.69 -2.91
C ALA A 18 -19.29 9.62 -3.57
N PHE A 19 -18.27 10.22 -2.92
CA PHE A 19 -16.88 10.23 -3.39
C PHE A 19 -15.96 9.30 -2.57
N ALA A 20 -16.52 8.35 -1.82
CA ALA A 20 -15.76 7.17 -1.44
C ALA A 20 -15.51 6.35 -2.70
N GLN A 21 -14.52 6.77 -3.50
CA GLN A 21 -14.10 6.04 -4.69
C GLN A 21 -13.49 4.72 -4.21
N ASP A 22 -14.22 3.64 -4.43
CA ASP A 22 -13.67 2.31 -4.36
C ASP A 22 -12.53 2.23 -5.39
N LEU A 23 -11.37 1.73 -4.97
CA LEU A 23 -10.23 1.62 -5.87
C LEU A 23 -10.48 0.41 -6.78
N ASP A 24 -10.93 0.67 -8.00
CA ASP A 24 -10.97 -0.35 -9.04
C ASP A 24 -9.54 -0.61 -9.52
N TYR A 25 -8.95 -1.72 -9.04
CA TYR A 25 -7.61 -2.16 -9.43
C TYR A 25 -7.57 -2.79 -10.83
N GLY A 26 -8.71 -2.93 -11.50
CA GLY A 26 -8.83 -3.50 -12.84
C GLY A 26 -8.73 -5.03 -12.89
N GLU A 27 -8.64 -5.57 -14.11
CA GLU A 27 -8.41 -6.99 -14.32
C GLU A 27 -6.98 -7.37 -13.92
N GLY A 28 -6.83 -8.45 -13.14
CA GLY A 28 -5.52 -8.91 -12.65
C GLY A 28 -5.25 -8.64 -11.18
N GLU A 29 -6.27 -8.27 -10.39
CA GLU A 29 -6.17 -8.28 -8.94
C GLU A 29 -5.82 -9.69 -8.44
N PHE A 30 -4.82 -9.77 -7.58
CA PHE A 30 -4.48 -11.01 -6.88
C PHE A 30 -4.15 -10.70 -5.42
N THR A 31 -4.51 -11.65 -4.55
CA THR A 31 -4.06 -11.61 -3.16
C THR A 31 -2.61 -12.06 -3.10
N ALA A 32 -1.79 -11.28 -2.38
CA ALA A 32 -0.43 -11.65 -2.05
C ALA A 32 -0.24 -11.60 -0.54
N ASN A 33 0.23 -12.70 0.02
CA ASN A 33 0.48 -12.81 1.46
C ASN A 33 1.97 -12.98 1.68
N PHE A 34 2.55 -12.06 2.44
CA PHE A 34 3.98 -12.02 2.72
C PHE A 34 4.25 -12.14 4.21
N GLU A 35 5.25 -12.94 4.55
CA GLU A 35 5.82 -13.05 5.88
C GLU A 35 7.13 -12.27 5.93
N ILE A 36 7.35 -11.52 7.00
CA ILE A 36 8.59 -10.76 7.21
C ILE A 36 9.67 -11.74 7.67
N ASP A 37 10.70 -11.94 6.84
CA ASP A 37 11.83 -12.80 7.17
C ASP A 37 12.85 -12.05 8.04
N SER A 38 13.05 -10.76 7.75
CA SER A 38 13.96 -9.92 8.52
C SER A 38 13.59 -8.45 8.46
N ALA A 39 13.92 -7.74 9.54
CA ALA A 39 13.85 -6.30 9.62
C ALA A 39 15.14 -5.77 10.25
N HIS A 40 15.74 -4.75 9.64
CA HIS A 40 16.96 -4.12 10.10
C HIS A 40 16.84 -2.60 10.09
N THR A 41 17.37 -1.96 11.12
CA THR A 41 17.49 -0.51 11.24
C THR A 41 18.77 -0.15 11.99
N THR A 42 19.33 1.02 11.69
CA THR A 42 20.48 1.61 12.39
C THR A 42 20.14 2.88 13.16
N ASP A 43 19.00 3.50 12.88
CA ASP A 43 18.60 4.82 13.40
C ASP A 43 17.23 4.78 14.09
N GLY A 44 16.51 3.66 14.04
CA GLY A 44 15.15 3.51 14.59
C GLY A 44 14.04 4.12 13.72
N THR A 45 14.40 4.75 12.60
CA THR A 45 13.50 5.50 11.71
C THR A 45 13.38 4.83 10.34
N ASN A 46 14.52 4.50 9.73
CA ASN A 46 14.60 3.86 8.44
C ASN A 46 14.75 2.34 8.61
N TYR A 47 13.95 1.57 7.87
CA TYR A 47 13.90 0.11 8.00
C TYR A 47 14.13 -0.58 6.66
N LYS A 48 15.07 -1.52 6.66
CA LYS A 48 15.27 -2.47 5.56
C LYS A 48 14.57 -3.77 5.94
N ILE A 49 13.62 -4.18 5.11
CA ILE A 49 12.78 -5.35 5.38
C ILE A 49 12.92 -6.32 4.22
N SER A 50 13.11 -7.60 4.52
CA SER A 50 12.96 -8.68 3.55
C SER A 50 11.73 -9.51 3.92
N ALA A 51 10.97 -9.88 2.90
CA ALA A 51 9.76 -10.68 3.08
C ALA A 51 9.64 -11.71 1.96
N THR A 52 9.05 -12.85 2.28
CA THR A 52 8.74 -13.90 1.31
C THR A 52 7.28 -14.27 1.38
N GLY A 53 6.74 -14.75 0.27
CA GLY A 53 5.33 -15.07 0.22
C GLY A 53 4.90 -15.64 -1.12
N GLU A 54 3.60 -15.85 -1.24
CA GLU A 54 2.97 -16.32 -2.47
C GLU A 54 2.11 -15.18 -3.04
N ALA A 55 2.26 -14.90 -4.34
CA ALA A 55 1.60 -13.79 -5.03
C ALA A 55 0.78 -14.30 -6.22
N GLY A 56 -0.44 -14.79 -5.96
CA GLY A 56 -1.37 -15.26 -6.99
C GLY A 56 -0.70 -16.14 -8.07
N PRO A 57 -0.77 -15.77 -9.36
CA PRO A 57 -0.22 -16.57 -10.46
C PRO A 57 1.32 -16.59 -10.50
N TYR A 58 1.98 -15.69 -9.77
CA TYR A 58 3.43 -15.58 -9.74
C TYR A 58 4.09 -16.54 -8.75
N GLY A 59 3.32 -17.26 -7.94
CA GLY A 59 3.86 -18.20 -6.95
C GLY A 59 4.77 -17.50 -5.93
N ARG A 60 5.90 -18.14 -5.61
CA ARG A 60 6.82 -17.65 -4.58
C ARG A 60 7.55 -16.38 -5.00
N VAL A 61 7.42 -15.34 -4.18
CA VAL A 61 8.06 -14.05 -4.38
C VAL A 61 8.95 -13.70 -3.20
N TRP A 62 10.08 -13.10 -3.50
CA TRP A 62 11.00 -12.51 -2.55
C TRP A 62 10.98 -11.00 -2.71
N LEU A 63 10.78 -10.31 -1.60
CA LEU A 63 10.66 -8.86 -1.52
C LEU A 63 11.78 -8.29 -0.66
N SER A 64 12.29 -7.14 -1.10
CA SER A 64 13.15 -6.28 -0.29
C SER A 64 12.58 -4.88 -0.31
N TYR A 65 12.33 -4.31 0.87
CA TYR A 65 11.82 -2.95 1.05
C TYR A 65 12.81 -2.10 1.82
N GLU A 66 12.85 -0.82 1.50
CA GLU A 66 13.46 0.23 2.29
C GLU A 66 12.39 1.27 2.61
N PHE A 67 12.00 1.32 3.89
CA PHE A 67 11.08 2.29 4.44
C PHE A 67 11.85 3.47 5.00
N THR A 68 11.44 4.68 4.65
CA THR A 68 12.01 5.93 5.14
C THR A 68 10.95 6.86 5.71
N ASP A 69 11.35 7.76 6.59
CA ASP A 69 10.51 8.87 7.04
C ASP A 69 11.27 10.18 6.82
N LYS A 70 11.29 10.64 5.56
CA LYS A 70 12.07 11.83 5.19
C LYS A 70 11.46 13.12 5.73
N LEU A 71 10.15 13.10 6.00
CA LEU A 71 9.38 14.25 6.47
C LEU A 71 9.21 14.28 7.99
N GLY A 72 9.67 13.24 8.71
CA GLY A 72 9.59 13.16 10.18
C GLY A 72 8.15 12.99 10.69
N MET A 73 7.29 12.30 9.95
CA MET A 73 5.89 12.07 10.31
C MET A 73 5.71 10.99 11.38
N GLY A 74 6.68 10.06 11.52
CA GLY A 74 6.70 8.99 12.52
C GLY A 74 5.73 7.83 12.27
N ASP A 75 4.47 8.13 11.95
CA ASP A 75 3.41 7.17 11.63
C ASP A 75 3.24 6.94 10.13
N ALA A 76 3.91 7.74 9.29
CA ALA A 76 3.84 7.66 7.84
C ALA A 76 5.20 7.96 7.21
N GLY A 77 5.36 7.58 5.95
CA GLY A 77 6.58 7.86 5.20
C GLY A 77 6.55 7.28 3.81
N GLU A 78 7.73 7.16 3.21
CA GLU A 78 7.92 6.63 1.86
C GLU A 78 8.58 5.26 1.91
N PHE A 79 8.36 4.44 0.90
CA PHE A 79 9.11 3.22 0.71
C PHE A 79 9.51 3.01 -0.74
N THR A 80 10.63 2.32 -0.92
CA THR A 80 11.02 1.70 -2.18
C THR A 80 11.20 0.21 -1.97
N GLY A 81 11.13 -0.59 -3.03
CA GLY A 81 11.38 -2.00 -2.92
C GLY A 81 11.63 -2.68 -4.25
N TYR A 82 12.05 -3.93 -4.15
CA TYR A 82 12.29 -4.83 -5.27
C TYR A 82 11.57 -6.14 -4.99
N ALA A 83 10.88 -6.64 -6.00
CA ALA A 83 10.28 -7.97 -6.00
C ALA A 83 10.98 -8.84 -7.04
N TRP A 84 11.15 -10.11 -6.72
CA TRP A 84 11.58 -11.12 -7.67
C TRP A 84 10.83 -12.42 -7.44
N THR A 85 10.46 -13.09 -8.52
CA THR A 85 9.83 -14.40 -8.51
C THR A 85 10.48 -15.32 -9.54
N GLN A 86 10.42 -16.61 -9.24
CA GLN A 86 10.75 -17.68 -10.16
C GLN A 86 9.64 -18.73 -10.14
N ASN A 87 8.95 -18.90 -11.26
CA ASN A 87 8.00 -19.97 -11.48
C ASN A 87 8.51 -20.90 -12.60
N GLY A 88 9.17 -21.99 -12.21
CA GLY A 88 9.85 -22.88 -13.15
C GLY A 88 11.02 -22.19 -13.87
N GLU A 89 10.91 -22.03 -15.19
CA GLU A 89 11.89 -21.34 -16.03
C GLU A 89 11.60 -19.84 -16.20
N GLU A 90 10.42 -19.38 -15.75
CA GLU A 90 10.02 -17.98 -15.87
C GLU A 90 10.48 -17.17 -14.66
N PHE A 91 11.18 -16.07 -14.94
CA PHE A 91 11.65 -15.11 -13.95
C PHE A 91 10.94 -13.78 -14.18
N ALA A 92 10.45 -13.16 -13.11
CA ALA A 92 9.93 -11.81 -13.17
C ALA A 92 10.50 -10.95 -12.03
N THR A 93 10.71 -9.67 -12.32
CA THR A 93 11.16 -8.67 -11.37
C THR A 93 10.18 -7.50 -11.37
N ALA A 94 10.09 -6.80 -10.24
CA ALA A 94 9.38 -5.55 -10.15
C ALA A 94 10.12 -4.56 -9.25
N THR A 95 9.95 -3.27 -9.54
CA THR A 95 10.36 -2.18 -8.66
C THR A 95 9.10 -1.61 -8.03
N LEU A 96 9.10 -1.46 -6.72
CA LEU A 96 7.99 -0.94 -5.93
C LEU A 96 8.38 0.43 -5.37
N GLN A 97 7.44 1.36 -5.39
CA GLN A 97 7.58 2.63 -4.69
C GLN A 97 6.22 3.09 -4.19
N GLY A 98 6.20 3.77 -3.06
CA GLY A 98 4.96 4.32 -2.54
C GLY A 98 5.12 5.04 -1.22
N VAL A 99 3.97 5.29 -0.61
CA VAL A 99 3.87 5.85 0.74
C VAL A 99 3.21 4.83 1.64
N TYR A 100 3.57 4.82 2.92
CA TYR A 100 2.97 3.98 3.94
C TYR A 100 2.39 4.81 5.07
N ARG A 101 1.40 4.25 5.75
CA ARG A 101 0.86 4.73 7.02
C ARG A 101 0.74 3.54 7.96
N ARG A 102 1.35 3.63 9.13
CA ARG A 102 1.26 2.63 10.19
C ARG A 102 -0.11 2.76 10.86
N ASN A 103 -0.88 1.67 10.87
CA ASN A 103 -2.06 1.57 11.71
C ASN A 103 -1.65 0.80 12.98
N GLY A 104 -1.79 1.46 14.13
CA GLY A 104 -1.53 0.90 15.46
C GLY A 104 -2.82 0.44 16.12
#